data_AF-A0ABD3G1E1-F1
#
_entry.id   AF-A0ABD3G1E1-F1
#
_cell.length_a   1.000
_cell.length_b   1.000
_cell.length_c   1.000
_cell.angle_alpha   90.00
_cell.angle_beta   90.00
_cell.angle_gamma   90.00
#
_symmetry.space_group_name_H-M   'P 1'
#
loop_
_entity.id
_entity.type
_entity.pdbx_description
1 polymer ?
#
loop_
_entity_poly.entity_id
_entity_poly.type
_entity_poly.pdbx_seq_one_letter_code
_entity_poly.pdbx_strand_id
1 'polypeptide(L)'
;MYDCNMEQYFVAKIYYGKAASVANAKSLKSDVEMQIVAKQLATEFSLSDKVENAVDFIFTCWYEIKNPIGAGLGPAMSLFTAEPYIKGEYKKYNNNNGWITKAYGQLMVVDLQGVVCIFTDPHIHSKQGEKFGCGNLSDAGMAAFFVTHECNEVCRALRLMLAKRLKSGSKAAPASEIVETKEESAKKAANKSMTCSCPLCGGITTVLHSDFIEAHRKGREIYCEACVVKKDKYETRVCCLCKMELSFSPYWYSMKGMEPPTSCKSCKAEAAKTKARKSKPRPRPVKS
;
A
#
# COMPACT_ATOMS: atom_id res chain seq x y z
N MET A 1 6.70 20.55 -5.76
CA MET A 1 5.73 21.16 -4.82
C MET A 1 6.30 21.07 -3.42
N TYR A 2 6.15 22.07 -2.57
CA TYR A 2 6.52 21.97 -1.15
C TYR A 2 5.24 22.02 -0.32
N ASP A 3 5.01 21.01 0.51
CA ASP A 3 3.87 20.96 1.42
C ASP A 3 4.28 21.57 2.76
N CYS A 4 3.70 22.73 3.10
CA CYS A 4 4.03 23.45 4.33
C CYS A 4 3.52 22.77 5.60
N ASN A 5 2.47 21.94 5.51
CA ASN A 5 1.95 21.20 6.66
C ASN A 5 2.84 20.00 6.99
N MET A 6 3.38 19.36 5.96
CA MET A 6 4.28 18.21 6.09
C MET A 6 5.76 18.59 6.16
N GLU A 7 6.10 19.84 5.82
CA GLU A 7 7.47 20.36 5.73
C GLU A 7 8.34 19.50 4.78
N GLN A 8 7.76 19.08 3.65
CA GLN A 8 8.39 18.12 2.75
C GLN A 8 8.15 18.46 1.28
N TYR A 9 9.12 18.10 0.44
CA TYR A 9 8.99 18.18 -1.01
C TYR A 9 8.18 17.01 -1.57
N PHE A 10 7.26 17.36 -2.47
CA PHE A 10 6.43 16.45 -3.23
C PHE A 10 6.66 16.65 -4.73
N VAL A 11 6.50 15.56 -5.48
CA VAL A 11 6.43 15.56 -6.94
C VAL A 11 4.95 15.62 -7.32
N ALA A 12 4.55 16.68 -8.02
CA ALA A 12 3.21 16.76 -8.61
C ALA A 12 3.26 16.19 -10.03
N LYS A 13 2.29 15.34 -10.37
CA LYS A 13 2.18 14.64 -11.65
C LYS A 13 0.88 15.01 -12.33
N ILE A 14 1.02 15.45 -13.57
CA ILE A 14 -0.08 15.97 -14.37
C ILE A 14 -0.08 15.22 -15.69
N TYR A 15 -1.27 14.81 -16.11
CA TYR A 15 -1.45 14.23 -17.43
C TYR A 15 -1.10 15.25 -18.51
N TYR A 16 -0.41 14.81 -19.56
CA TYR A 16 0.00 15.65 -20.69
C TYR A 16 -0.41 15.02 -22.03
N GLY A 17 -0.41 15.84 -23.08
CA GLY A 17 -0.74 15.40 -24.44
C GLY A 17 -2.15 14.79 -24.55
N LYS A 18 -2.29 13.71 -25.32
CA LYS A 18 -3.58 13.01 -25.53
C LYS A 18 -4.19 12.46 -24.23
N ALA A 19 -3.36 12.15 -23.24
CA ALA A 19 -3.87 11.66 -21.96
C ALA A 19 -4.53 12.77 -21.15
N ALA A 20 -4.07 14.03 -21.30
CA ALA A 20 -4.67 15.19 -20.63
C ALA A 20 -6.11 15.44 -21.07
N SER A 21 -6.46 15.18 -22.33
CA SER A 21 -7.83 15.41 -22.84
C SER A 21 -8.86 14.41 -22.31
N VAL A 22 -8.41 13.27 -21.78
CA VAL A 22 -9.29 12.20 -21.25
C VAL A 22 -9.17 12.04 -19.73
N ALA A 23 -8.11 12.57 -19.12
CA ALA A 23 -7.90 12.53 -17.69
C ALA A 23 -8.97 13.32 -16.95
N ASN A 24 -9.44 12.74 -15.86
CA ASN A 24 -10.45 13.32 -14.98
C ASN A 24 -10.28 12.75 -13.57
N ALA A 25 -11.10 13.21 -12.62
CA ALA A 25 -11.05 12.75 -11.23
C ALA A 25 -11.13 11.22 -11.08
N LYS A 26 -11.87 10.52 -11.95
CA LYS A 26 -11.95 9.06 -11.91
C LYS A 26 -10.62 8.40 -12.30
N SER A 27 -9.93 8.94 -13.30
CA SER A 27 -8.63 8.42 -13.73
C SER A 27 -7.60 8.55 -12.61
N LEU A 28 -7.45 9.74 -12.01
CA LEU A 28 -6.53 9.95 -10.89
C LEU A 28 -6.91 9.10 -9.69
N LYS A 29 -8.21 8.91 -9.42
CA LYS A 29 -8.67 8.01 -8.38
C LYS A 29 -8.24 6.57 -8.62
N SER A 30 -8.34 6.11 -9.86
CA SER A 30 -7.86 4.78 -10.25
C SER A 30 -6.34 4.65 -10.05
N ASP A 31 -5.55 5.70 -10.33
CA ASP A 31 -4.10 5.69 -10.12
C ASP A 31 -3.75 5.59 -8.64
N VAL A 32 -4.42 6.39 -7.80
CA VAL A 32 -4.23 6.35 -6.34
C VAL A 32 -4.66 5.00 -5.76
N GLU A 33 -5.79 4.45 -6.21
CA GLU A 33 -6.24 3.10 -5.81
C GLU A 33 -5.23 2.02 -6.21
N MET A 34 -4.68 2.09 -7.42
CA MET A 34 -3.66 1.16 -7.91
C MET A 34 -2.40 1.20 -7.04
N GLN A 35 -1.92 2.39 -6.69
CA GLN A 35 -0.75 2.55 -5.85
C GLN A 35 -0.97 2.04 -4.41
N ILE A 36 -2.17 2.24 -3.85
CA ILE A 36 -2.55 1.68 -2.54
C ILE A 36 -2.53 0.15 -2.58
N VAL A 37 -3.10 -0.46 -3.63
CA VAL A 37 -3.11 -1.92 -3.78
C VAL A 37 -1.68 -2.47 -3.95
N ALA A 38 -0.85 -1.82 -4.76
CA ALA A 38 0.55 -2.21 -4.94
C ALA A 38 1.34 -2.12 -3.62
N LYS A 39 1.12 -1.06 -2.83
CA LYS A 39 1.73 -0.90 -1.50
C LYS A 39 1.32 -2.02 -0.54
N GLN A 40 0.06 -2.39 -0.53
CA GLN A 40 -0.43 -3.50 0.30
C GLN A 40 0.25 -4.83 -0.10
N LEU A 41 0.35 -5.11 -1.40
CA LEU A 41 1.00 -6.32 -1.88
C LEU A 41 2.52 -6.33 -1.63
N ALA A 42 3.19 -5.19 -1.72
CA ALA A 42 4.59 -5.04 -1.33
C ALA A 42 4.79 -5.24 0.18
N THR A 43 3.86 -4.73 1.00
CA THR A 43 3.85 -4.97 2.45
C THR A 43 3.75 -6.46 2.74
N GLU A 44 2.81 -7.18 2.11
CA GLU A 44 2.65 -8.62 2.28
C GLU A 44 3.91 -9.41 1.88
N PHE A 45 4.56 -9.03 0.78
CA PHE A 45 5.85 -9.60 0.38
C PHE A 45 6.93 -9.37 1.45
N SER A 46 7.04 -8.13 1.92
CA SER A 46 8.01 -7.72 2.94
C SER A 46 7.74 -8.29 4.34
N LEU A 47 6.57 -8.89 4.59
CA LEU A 47 6.29 -9.57 5.86
C LEU A 47 6.85 -11.00 5.92
N SER A 48 7.35 -11.54 4.82
CA SER A 48 8.02 -12.84 4.82
C SER A 48 9.42 -12.70 5.41
N ASP A 49 9.72 -13.55 6.40
CA ASP A 49 11.05 -13.76 6.97
C ASP A 49 12.07 -14.35 5.98
N LYS A 50 11.60 -14.84 4.84
CA LYS A 50 12.43 -15.39 3.76
C LYS A 50 12.87 -14.34 2.73
N VAL A 51 12.33 -13.13 2.83
CA VAL A 51 12.71 -12.02 1.95
C VAL A 51 13.82 -11.25 2.62
N GLU A 52 15.03 -11.32 2.07
CA GLU A 52 16.16 -10.56 2.63
C GLU A 52 16.11 -9.07 2.32
N ASN A 53 15.61 -8.71 1.13
CA ASN A 53 15.52 -7.34 0.64
C ASN A 53 14.04 -6.96 0.57
N ALA A 54 13.51 -6.46 1.68
CA ALA A 54 12.15 -5.95 1.74
C ALA A 54 11.98 -4.70 0.87
N VAL A 55 10.77 -4.51 0.35
CA VAL A 55 10.40 -3.40 -0.54
C VAL A 55 9.13 -2.71 -0.05
N ASP A 56 8.92 -1.49 -0.52
CA ASP A 56 7.72 -0.71 -0.22
C ASP A 56 7.32 0.19 -1.40
N PHE A 57 6.05 0.58 -1.46
CA PHE A 57 5.59 1.66 -2.34
C PHE A 57 5.29 2.92 -1.52
N ILE A 58 5.55 4.10 -2.06
CA ILE A 58 5.13 5.35 -1.41
C ILE A 58 3.62 5.55 -1.52
N PHE A 59 3.07 6.32 -0.58
CA PHE A 59 1.71 6.83 -0.71
C PHE A 59 1.65 7.94 -1.77
N THR A 60 0.50 8.04 -2.42
CA THR A 60 0.14 9.12 -3.33
C THR A 60 -1.29 9.56 -3.01
N CYS A 61 -1.59 10.82 -3.31
CA CYS A 61 -2.94 11.37 -3.22
C CYS A 61 -3.21 12.25 -4.44
N TRP A 62 -4.48 12.50 -4.74
CA TRP A 62 -4.86 13.49 -5.74
C TRP A 62 -5.27 14.80 -5.07
N TYR A 63 -5.00 15.89 -5.77
CA TYR A 63 -5.33 17.25 -5.37
C TYR A 63 -6.25 17.86 -6.41
N GLU A 64 -7.22 18.63 -5.93
CA GLU A 64 -8.09 19.47 -6.75
C GLU A 64 -7.90 20.93 -6.32
N ILE A 65 -7.47 21.77 -7.25
CA ILE A 65 -7.37 23.21 -7.05
C ILE A 65 -8.68 23.84 -7.52
N LYS A 66 -9.48 24.31 -6.56
CA LYS A 66 -10.80 24.91 -6.83
C LYS A 66 -10.73 26.16 -7.72
N ASN A 67 -9.67 26.97 -7.60
CA ASN A 67 -9.46 28.18 -8.40
C ASN A 67 -8.02 28.23 -8.95
N PRO A 68 -7.71 27.49 -10.02
CA PRO A 68 -6.35 27.42 -10.55
C PRO A 68 -5.87 28.77 -11.10
N ILE A 69 -6.76 29.53 -11.77
CA ILE A 69 -6.44 30.84 -12.33
C ILE A 69 -6.08 31.83 -11.20
N GLY A 70 -6.86 31.85 -10.12
CA GLY A 70 -6.57 32.67 -8.94
C GLY A 70 -5.25 32.31 -8.24
N ALA A 71 -4.77 31.08 -8.43
CA ALA A 71 -3.47 30.62 -7.95
C ALA A 71 -2.32 30.87 -8.96
N GLY A 72 -2.59 31.53 -10.09
CA GLY A 72 -1.60 31.78 -11.15
C GLY A 72 -1.28 30.54 -12.00
N LEU A 73 -2.14 29.52 -11.97
CA LEU A 73 -1.95 28.26 -12.70
C LEU A 73 -2.85 28.20 -13.94
N GLY A 74 -2.41 27.44 -14.94
CA GLY A 74 -3.22 27.18 -16.12
C GLY A 74 -4.46 26.33 -15.80
N PRO A 75 -5.56 26.42 -16.59
CA PRO A 75 -6.78 25.64 -16.37
C PRO A 75 -6.57 24.11 -16.33
N ALA A 76 -5.54 23.63 -17.03
CA ALA A 76 -5.13 22.22 -17.05
C ALA A 76 -4.49 21.73 -15.74
N MET A 77 -4.07 22.64 -14.86
CA MET A 77 -3.51 22.33 -13.52
C MET A 77 -4.55 22.43 -12.42
N SER A 78 -5.80 22.09 -12.72
CA SER A 78 -6.88 22.01 -11.74
C SER A 78 -6.86 20.69 -10.95
N LEU A 79 -6.24 19.64 -11.50
CA LEU A 79 -6.27 18.30 -10.93
C LEU A 79 -4.95 17.57 -11.20
N PHE A 80 -4.33 17.01 -10.16
CA PHE A 80 -3.05 16.30 -10.26
C PHE A 80 -2.88 15.29 -9.13
N THR A 81 -2.01 14.29 -9.31
CA THR A 81 -1.54 13.48 -8.18
C THR A 81 -0.27 14.08 -7.60
N ALA A 82 -0.04 13.91 -6.31
CA ALA A 82 1.23 14.24 -5.71
C ALA A 82 1.68 13.15 -4.75
N GLU A 83 2.99 12.97 -4.72
CA GLU A 83 3.65 11.96 -3.91
C GLU A 83 4.96 12.50 -3.32
N PRO A 84 5.45 11.93 -2.21
CA PRO A 84 6.71 12.33 -1.61
C PRO A 84 7.86 12.26 -2.62
N TYR A 85 8.69 13.31 -2.66
CA TYR A 85 9.94 13.25 -3.40
C TYR A 85 10.87 12.22 -2.77
N ILE A 86 11.36 11.27 -3.58
CA ILE A 86 12.34 10.28 -3.16
C ILE A 86 13.72 10.72 -3.66
N LYS A 87 14.64 11.01 -2.73
CA LYS A 87 16.01 11.36 -3.06
C LYS A 87 16.80 10.11 -3.48
N GLY A 88 17.38 10.14 -4.67
CA GLY A 88 18.34 9.14 -5.13
C GLY A 88 18.25 8.90 -6.63
N GLU A 89 18.95 7.87 -7.10
CA GLU A 89 18.94 7.47 -8.50
C GLU A 89 17.66 6.70 -8.83
N TYR A 90 16.86 7.25 -9.75
CA TYR A 90 15.64 6.62 -10.21
C TYR A 90 15.96 5.50 -11.20
N LYS A 91 15.41 4.30 -10.96
CA LYS A 91 15.55 3.13 -11.83
C LYS A 91 14.19 2.55 -12.15
N LYS A 92 14.01 2.17 -13.41
CA LYS A 92 12.88 1.37 -13.89
C LYS A 92 13.36 -0.07 -14.08
N TYR A 93 12.84 -0.99 -13.28
CA TYR A 93 13.32 -2.38 -13.22
C TYR A 93 12.62 -3.28 -14.22
N ASN A 94 11.36 -2.98 -14.53
CA ASN A 94 10.60 -3.61 -15.60
C ASN A 94 9.62 -2.59 -16.20
N ASN A 95 8.94 -3.01 -17.26
CA ASN A 95 7.78 -2.30 -17.78
C ASN A 95 6.49 -2.96 -17.26
N ASN A 96 5.34 -2.43 -17.67
CA ASN A 96 4.05 -3.11 -17.50
C ASN A 96 3.92 -4.44 -18.29
N ASN A 97 5.03 -4.95 -18.85
CA ASN A 97 5.18 -6.30 -19.38
C ASN A 97 6.01 -7.21 -18.45
N GLY A 98 5.98 -6.95 -17.12
CA GLY A 98 6.00 -8.01 -16.10
C GLY A 98 7.03 -7.98 -14.94
N TRP A 99 6.61 -8.35 -13.70
CA TRP A 99 7.23 -9.11 -12.55
C TRP A 99 6.19 -9.21 -11.39
N ILE A 100 6.43 -9.97 -10.29
CA ILE A 100 5.37 -10.55 -9.40
C ILE A 100 5.36 -10.03 -7.95
N THR A 101 4.15 -9.84 -7.40
CA THR A 101 3.67 -10.46 -6.14
C THR A 101 2.30 -11.14 -6.42
N LYS A 102 2.08 -12.38 -5.95
CA LYS A 102 0.86 -13.16 -6.26
C LYS A 102 -0.25 -12.85 -5.26
N ALA A 103 -1.33 -12.23 -5.73
CA ALA A 103 -2.64 -12.35 -5.10
C ALA A 103 -3.49 -13.36 -5.90
N TYR A 104 -3.41 -14.66 -5.55
CA TYR A 104 -4.29 -15.75 -6.05
C TYR A 104 -4.49 -15.86 -7.59
N GLY A 105 -3.56 -15.33 -8.40
CA GLY A 105 -3.72 -15.27 -9.86
C GLY A 105 -4.84 -14.33 -10.32
N GLN A 106 -5.19 -13.34 -9.51
CA GLN A 106 -6.21 -12.32 -9.78
C GLN A 106 -5.60 -10.95 -10.09
N LEU A 107 -4.46 -10.63 -9.47
CA LEU A 107 -3.74 -9.37 -9.63
C LEU A 107 -2.23 -9.64 -9.84
N MET A 108 -1.58 -8.76 -10.58
CA MET A 108 -0.13 -8.74 -10.77
C MET A 108 0.37 -7.29 -10.85
N VAL A 109 1.22 -6.90 -9.90
CA VAL A 109 1.88 -5.59 -9.89
C VAL A 109 3.09 -5.64 -10.82
N VAL A 110 3.12 -4.75 -11.80
CA VAL A 110 4.18 -4.58 -12.79
C VAL A 110 4.63 -3.11 -12.81
N ASP A 111 5.55 -2.72 -13.69
CA ASP A 111 6.11 -1.36 -13.75
C ASP A 111 6.77 -0.91 -12.41
N LEU A 112 7.56 -1.82 -11.82
CA LEU A 112 8.41 -1.56 -10.66
C LEU A 112 9.47 -0.52 -11.04
N GLN A 113 9.34 0.65 -10.43
CA GLN A 113 10.22 1.77 -10.65
C GLN A 113 10.31 2.64 -9.40
N GLY A 114 11.45 3.28 -9.20
CA GLY A 114 11.68 4.12 -8.03
C GLY A 114 13.14 4.19 -7.66
N VAL A 115 13.42 4.33 -6.36
CA VAL A 115 14.77 4.53 -5.83
C VAL A 115 15.08 3.41 -4.84
N VAL A 116 16.08 2.59 -5.16
CA VAL A 116 16.48 1.42 -4.36
C VAL A 116 15.29 0.47 -4.17
N CYS A 117 14.78 0.31 -2.94
CA CYS A 117 13.67 -0.57 -2.55
C CYS A 117 12.35 0.18 -2.30
N ILE A 118 12.30 1.47 -2.62
CA ILE A 118 11.10 2.30 -2.54
C ILE A 118 10.59 2.55 -3.95
N PHE A 119 9.40 2.04 -4.24
CA PHE A 119 8.77 2.12 -5.55
C PHE A 119 7.64 3.16 -5.60
N THR A 120 7.31 3.59 -6.81
CA THR A 120 6.20 4.48 -7.14
C THR A 120 5.67 4.18 -8.54
N ASP A 121 4.53 4.75 -8.92
CA ASP A 121 3.87 4.56 -10.23
C ASP A 121 3.79 3.09 -10.67
N PRO A 122 3.25 2.18 -9.84
CA PRO A 122 3.03 0.81 -10.26
C PRO A 122 2.01 0.77 -11.39
N HIS A 123 2.02 -0.33 -12.13
CA HIS A 123 0.87 -0.73 -12.95
C HIS A 123 0.32 -2.07 -12.46
N ILE A 124 -0.98 -2.32 -12.59
CA ILE A 124 -1.59 -3.60 -12.16
C ILE A 124 -2.33 -4.25 -13.33
N HIS A 125 -1.98 -5.51 -13.61
CA HIS A 125 -2.83 -6.40 -14.39
C HIS A 125 -3.82 -7.09 -13.46
N SER A 126 -5.09 -7.10 -13.84
CA SER A 126 -6.19 -7.66 -13.05
C SER A 126 -7.14 -8.42 -13.95
N LYS A 127 -7.62 -9.58 -13.49
CA LYS A 127 -8.70 -10.32 -14.19
C LYS A 127 -10.01 -9.54 -14.28
N GLN A 128 -10.20 -8.57 -13.39
CA GLN A 128 -11.27 -7.59 -13.51
C GLN A 128 -10.77 -6.47 -14.43
N GLY A 129 -10.97 -6.63 -15.75
CA GLY A 129 -10.35 -5.80 -16.79
C GLY A 129 -10.69 -4.31 -16.76
N GLU A 130 -11.80 -3.90 -16.11
CA GLU A 130 -12.19 -2.50 -16.00
C GLU A 130 -11.48 -1.72 -14.87
N LYS A 131 -10.71 -2.42 -14.02
CA LYS A 131 -9.97 -1.79 -12.91
C LYS A 131 -8.55 -1.42 -13.33
N PHE A 132 -7.97 -0.43 -12.62
CA PHE A 132 -6.55 -0.03 -12.72
C PHE A 132 -6.16 0.61 -14.06
N GLY A 133 -7.08 1.37 -14.66
CA GLY A 133 -6.81 2.20 -15.84
C GLY A 133 -6.58 1.42 -17.14
N CYS A 134 -6.28 2.16 -18.20
CA CYS A 134 -6.17 1.63 -19.56
C CYS A 134 -4.93 0.73 -19.79
N GLY A 135 -3.94 0.77 -18.90
CA GLY A 135 -2.77 -0.10 -18.99
C GLY A 135 -3.02 -1.53 -18.52
N ASN A 136 -4.18 -1.83 -17.92
CA ASN A 136 -4.51 -3.18 -17.42
C ASN A 136 -4.73 -4.14 -18.60
N LEU A 137 -3.70 -4.94 -18.92
CA LEU A 137 -3.74 -5.94 -19.99
C LEU A 137 -4.32 -7.27 -19.54
N SER A 138 -4.89 -7.34 -18.33
CA SER A 138 -5.59 -8.51 -17.78
C SER A 138 -4.75 -9.80 -17.92
N ASP A 139 -5.38 -10.93 -18.27
CA ASP A 139 -4.71 -12.21 -18.45
C ASP A 139 -3.60 -12.18 -19.53
N ALA A 140 -3.73 -11.34 -20.56
CA ALA A 140 -2.73 -11.21 -21.61
C ALA A 140 -1.43 -10.61 -21.08
N GLY A 141 -1.51 -9.53 -20.29
CA GLY A 141 -0.35 -8.93 -19.63
C GLY A 141 0.30 -9.89 -18.62
N MET A 142 -0.52 -10.61 -17.86
CA MET A 142 -0.02 -11.63 -16.93
C MET A 142 0.70 -12.77 -17.66
N ALA A 143 0.13 -13.26 -18.76
CA ALA A 143 0.73 -14.32 -19.56
C ALA A 143 2.04 -13.88 -20.21
N ALA A 144 2.06 -12.67 -20.80
CA ALA A 144 3.24 -12.10 -21.44
C ALA A 144 4.42 -11.98 -20.45
N PHE A 145 4.15 -11.62 -19.20
CA PHE A 145 5.15 -11.66 -18.15
C PHE A 145 5.74 -13.08 -17.93
N PHE A 146 4.89 -14.10 -17.78
CA PHE A 146 5.37 -15.47 -17.51
C PHE A 146 6.12 -16.11 -18.68
N VAL A 147 6.06 -15.52 -19.88
CA VAL A 147 6.89 -15.95 -21.02
C VAL A 147 8.36 -15.64 -20.77
N THR A 148 8.67 -14.49 -20.16
CA THR A 148 10.05 -13.99 -19.98
C THR A 148 10.58 -14.17 -18.56
N HIS A 149 9.73 -14.55 -17.60
CA HIS A 149 10.14 -14.73 -16.22
C HIS A 149 10.99 -15.99 -15.99
N GLU A 150 12.17 -15.78 -15.41
CA GLU A 150 12.99 -16.84 -14.83
C GLU A 150 12.94 -16.74 -13.30
N CYS A 151 12.50 -17.81 -12.63
CA CYS A 151 12.44 -17.84 -11.17
C CYS A 151 13.85 -17.72 -10.58
N ASN A 152 14.02 -16.79 -9.62
CA ASN A 152 15.26 -16.58 -8.91
C ASN A 152 15.21 -17.18 -7.49
N GLU A 153 16.24 -16.91 -6.68
CA GLU A 153 16.36 -17.40 -5.31
C GLU A 153 15.21 -16.93 -4.41
N VAL A 154 14.74 -15.69 -4.59
CA VAL A 154 13.59 -15.15 -3.85
C VAL A 154 12.31 -15.92 -4.20
N CYS A 155 12.07 -16.20 -5.49
CA CYS A 155 10.93 -17.01 -5.92
C CYS A 155 10.94 -18.41 -5.30
N ARG A 156 12.14 -19.04 -5.23
CA ARG A 156 12.35 -20.36 -4.64
C ARG A 156 12.15 -20.34 -3.12
N ALA A 157 12.72 -19.36 -2.43
CA ALA A 157 12.58 -19.18 -0.98
C ALA A 157 11.12 -19.00 -0.57
N LEU A 158 10.38 -18.17 -1.32
CA LEU A 158 8.94 -17.95 -1.15
C LEU A 158 8.07 -19.15 -1.60
N ARG A 159 8.66 -20.21 -2.15
CA ARG A 159 7.96 -21.41 -2.67
C ARG A 159 6.85 -21.05 -3.65
N LEU A 160 7.08 -20.06 -4.51
CA LEU A 160 6.08 -19.63 -5.49
C LEU A 160 5.87 -20.73 -6.54
N MET A 161 4.64 -21.24 -6.62
CA MET A 161 4.28 -22.24 -7.63
C MET A 161 4.46 -21.66 -9.04
N LEU A 162 5.21 -22.35 -9.90
CA LEU A 162 5.34 -21.99 -11.31
C LEU A 162 3.98 -22.14 -12.00
N ALA A 163 3.55 -21.14 -12.77
CA ALA A 163 2.30 -21.21 -13.55
C ALA A 163 2.32 -22.31 -14.64
N LYS A 164 3.50 -22.87 -14.97
CA LYS A 164 3.66 -23.97 -15.92
C LYS A 164 3.42 -25.33 -15.27
N ARG A 165 2.14 -25.69 -15.04
CA ARG A 165 1.66 -27.10 -15.12
C ARG A 165 0.12 -27.29 -15.06
N LEU A 166 -0.67 -26.35 -15.55
CA LEU A 166 -2.08 -26.60 -15.87
C LEU A 166 -2.21 -27.04 -17.34
N LYS A 167 -1.65 -28.21 -17.68
CA LYS A 167 -2.06 -28.98 -18.85
C LYS A 167 -2.37 -30.42 -18.42
N SER A 168 -3.53 -30.86 -18.87
CA SER A 168 -4.23 -32.13 -18.66
C SER A 168 -3.36 -33.37 -18.42
N GLY A 169 -3.74 -34.12 -17.36
CA GLY A 169 -3.64 -35.59 -17.26
C GLY A 169 -2.29 -36.24 -17.52
N SER A 170 -1.52 -36.50 -16.47
CA SER A 170 -0.64 -37.69 -16.33
C SER A 170 -0.10 -37.79 -14.90
N LYS A 171 0.05 -39.04 -14.44
CA LYS A 171 0.17 -39.52 -13.05
C LYS A 171 1.16 -38.77 -12.15
N ALA A 172 0.76 -38.61 -10.88
CA ALA A 172 1.59 -38.11 -9.80
C ALA A 172 2.82 -39.04 -9.59
N ALA A 173 3.99 -38.43 -9.45
CA ALA A 173 5.20 -39.06 -8.93
C ALA A 173 5.49 -38.45 -7.54
N PRO A 174 6.07 -39.22 -6.60
CA PRO A 174 5.97 -38.91 -5.18
C PRO A 174 6.85 -37.73 -4.78
N ALA A 175 6.41 -37.03 -3.75
CA ALA A 175 7.22 -36.06 -3.03
C ALA A 175 8.41 -36.78 -2.39
N SER A 176 9.60 -36.64 -2.97
CA SER A 176 10.84 -37.00 -2.31
C SER A 176 11.09 -35.99 -1.20
N GLU A 177 11.09 -36.49 0.04
CA GLU A 177 11.51 -35.78 1.24
C GLU A 177 12.88 -35.14 1.02
N ILE A 178 12.93 -33.81 1.03
CA ILE A 178 14.19 -33.10 1.24
C ILE A 178 14.41 -33.12 2.75
N VAL A 179 15.35 -33.97 3.17
CA VAL A 179 15.89 -34.02 4.52
C VAL A 179 16.40 -32.63 4.86
N GLU A 180 15.74 -31.96 5.80
CA GLU A 180 16.26 -30.74 6.43
C GLU A 180 17.51 -31.11 7.22
N THR A 181 18.69 -30.95 6.62
CA THR A 181 19.95 -30.96 7.37
C THR A 181 19.96 -29.71 8.24
N LYS A 182 19.85 -29.93 9.56
CA LYS A 182 19.83 -28.94 10.64
C LYS A 182 21.09 -28.05 10.77
N GLU A 183 21.92 -27.95 9.74
CA GLU A 183 23.25 -27.32 9.81
C GLU A 183 23.40 -25.95 9.11
N GLU A 184 22.34 -25.38 8.53
CA GLU A 184 22.36 -23.98 8.06
C GLU A 184 21.69 -22.99 9.03
N SER A 185 21.35 -23.43 10.24
CA SER A 185 20.73 -22.60 11.29
C SER A 185 21.71 -21.73 12.09
N ALA A 186 22.92 -21.46 11.60
CA ALA A 186 23.96 -20.77 12.38
C ALA A 186 24.77 -19.68 11.65
N LYS A 187 24.18 -19.06 10.62
CA LYS A 187 24.49 -17.65 10.28
C LYS A 187 23.19 -16.87 10.26
N LYS A 188 22.69 -16.56 11.46
CA LYS A 188 21.61 -15.58 11.65
C LYS A 188 22.14 -14.25 11.11
N ALA A 189 21.86 -13.99 9.83
CA ALA A 189 22.19 -12.74 9.17
C ALA A 189 21.73 -11.59 10.08
N ALA A 190 22.65 -10.66 10.37
CA ALA A 190 22.33 -9.46 11.11
C ALA A 190 21.01 -8.90 10.57
N ASN A 191 20.07 -8.61 11.47
CA ASN A 191 18.75 -8.06 11.21
C ASN A 191 18.87 -6.90 10.19
N LYS A 192 18.65 -7.19 8.90
CA LYS A 192 18.93 -6.23 7.82
C LYS A 192 17.99 -5.04 7.96
N SER A 193 18.50 -3.86 7.62
CA SER A 193 17.66 -2.67 7.53
C SER A 193 16.83 -2.72 6.25
N MET A 194 15.64 -2.14 6.31
CA MET A 194 14.80 -1.86 5.16
C MET A 194 14.34 -0.41 5.19
N THR A 195 13.99 0.14 4.04
CA THR A 195 13.34 1.44 3.95
C THR A 195 11.83 1.26 3.75
N CYS A 196 11.04 2.15 4.35
CA CYS A 196 9.59 2.19 4.14
C CYS A 196 9.07 3.64 4.19
N SER A 197 7.92 3.87 3.57
CA SER A 197 7.23 5.16 3.57
C SER A 197 6.36 5.32 4.82
N CYS A 198 6.55 6.43 5.54
CA CYS A 198 5.79 6.78 6.73
C CYS A 198 4.31 7.03 6.40
N PRO A 199 3.34 6.32 7.01
CA PRO A 199 1.91 6.50 6.78
C PRO A 199 1.27 7.79 7.29
N LEU A 200 2.07 8.73 7.82
CA LEU A 200 1.58 10.05 8.26
C LEU A 200 2.08 11.16 7.33
N CYS A 201 3.37 11.23 7.05
CA CYS A 201 3.94 12.28 6.21
C CYS A 201 4.41 11.81 4.82
N GLY A 202 4.42 10.50 4.54
CA GLY A 202 4.97 9.92 3.32
C GLY A 202 6.50 9.86 3.26
N GLY A 203 7.20 10.51 4.19
CA GLY A 203 8.66 10.49 4.31
C GLY A 203 9.25 9.08 4.41
N ILE A 204 10.40 8.88 3.76
CA ILE A 204 11.10 7.59 3.77
C ILE A 204 11.91 7.46 5.06
N THR A 205 11.74 6.33 5.76
CA THR A 205 12.47 6.02 6.98
C THR A 205 13.11 4.65 6.88
N THR A 206 14.20 4.44 7.62
CA THR A 206 14.92 3.17 7.69
C THR A 206 14.61 2.50 9.01
N VAL A 207 14.23 1.22 8.96
CA VAL A 207 13.91 0.40 10.13
C VAL A 207 14.59 -0.95 10.02
N LEU A 208 14.68 -1.68 11.13
CA LEU A 208 15.08 -3.07 11.08
C LEU A 208 13.92 -3.90 10.50
N HIS A 209 14.24 -4.87 9.64
CA HIS A 209 13.22 -5.69 8.99
C HIS A 209 12.42 -6.53 10.00
N SER A 210 13.05 -7.02 11.08
CA SER A 210 12.29 -7.71 12.14
C SER A 210 11.35 -6.77 12.91
N ASP A 211 11.73 -5.51 13.15
CA ASP A 211 10.84 -4.53 13.78
C ASP A 211 9.64 -4.24 12.87
N PHE A 212 9.86 -4.18 11.55
CA PHE A 212 8.80 -4.10 10.55
C PHE A 212 7.83 -5.26 10.65
N ILE A 213 8.34 -6.49 10.64
CA ILE A 213 7.51 -7.70 10.75
C ILE A 213 6.76 -7.72 12.09
N GLU A 214 7.42 -7.42 13.20
CA GLU A 214 6.81 -7.44 14.53
C GLU A 214 5.69 -6.39 14.67
N ALA A 215 5.93 -5.17 14.18
CA ALA A 215 4.92 -4.11 14.20
C ALA A 215 3.66 -4.53 13.45
N HIS A 216 3.80 -5.02 12.22
CA HIS A 216 2.66 -5.41 11.38
C HIS A 216 1.92 -6.65 11.93
N ARG A 217 2.64 -7.64 12.47
CA ARG A 217 2.00 -8.80 13.15
C ARG A 217 1.16 -8.37 14.36
N LYS A 218 1.55 -7.27 15.03
CA LYS A 218 0.78 -6.64 16.12
C LYS A 218 -0.26 -5.62 15.63
N GLY A 219 -0.44 -5.46 14.31
CA GLY A 219 -1.36 -4.48 13.73
C GLY A 219 -0.95 -3.02 13.98
N ARG A 220 0.35 -2.75 14.16
CA ARG A 220 0.90 -1.41 14.38
C ARG A 220 1.50 -0.86 13.10
N GLU A 221 1.20 0.41 12.81
CA GLU A 221 1.89 1.17 11.78
C GLU A 221 3.27 1.62 12.27
N ILE A 222 4.20 1.78 11.32
CA ILE A 222 5.54 2.31 11.56
C ILE A 222 5.61 3.74 11.07
N TYR A 223 6.11 4.63 11.92
CA TYR A 223 6.25 6.05 11.61
C TYR A 223 7.72 6.46 11.65
N CYS A 224 8.08 7.46 10.86
CA CYS A 224 9.39 8.08 10.98
C CYS A 224 9.53 8.80 12.34
N GLU A 225 10.76 8.99 12.80
CA GLU A 225 11.07 9.58 14.10
C GLU A 225 10.38 10.94 14.32
N ALA A 226 10.42 11.83 13.32
CA ALA A 226 9.74 13.13 13.39
C ALA A 226 8.23 12.99 13.61
N CYS A 227 7.59 12.01 12.94
CA CYS A 227 6.17 11.75 13.11
C CYS A 227 5.84 11.14 14.48
N VAL A 228 6.75 10.34 15.07
CA VAL A 228 6.58 9.82 16.43
C VAL A 228 6.56 10.98 17.43
N VAL A 229 7.52 11.90 17.34
CA VAL A 229 7.57 13.08 18.21
C VAL A 229 6.33 13.97 18.04
N LYS A 230 5.88 14.20 16.80
CA LYS A 230 4.69 15.02 16.53
C LYS A 230 3.40 14.32 16.97
N LYS A 231 3.24 13.00 16.78
CA LYS A 231 2.02 12.26 17.17
C LYS A 231 1.87 12.13 18.68
N ASP A 232 2.98 12.09 19.44
CA ASP A 232 2.95 11.90 20.89
C ASP A 232 2.66 13.22 21.66
N LYS A 233 2.39 14.31 20.93
CA LYS A 233 1.80 15.54 21.48
C LYS A 233 0.29 15.42 21.50
N TYR A 234 -0.30 15.65 22.68
CA TYR A 234 -1.72 15.51 22.92
C TYR A 234 -2.39 16.83 23.29
N GLU A 235 -3.63 16.99 22.85
CA GLU A 235 -4.56 18.01 23.31
C GLU A 235 -5.73 17.35 24.06
N THR A 236 -6.38 18.14 24.92
CA THR A 236 -7.54 17.71 25.70
C THR A 236 -8.79 18.47 25.27
N ARG A 237 -9.93 17.77 25.24
CA ARG A 237 -11.27 18.33 24.97
C ARG A 237 -12.30 17.66 25.86
N VAL A 238 -13.49 18.25 25.95
CA VAL A 238 -14.61 17.66 26.69
C VAL A 238 -15.44 16.75 25.78
N CYS A 239 -15.69 15.52 26.22
CA CYS A 239 -16.58 14.58 25.53
C CYS A 239 -18.00 15.15 25.46
N CYS A 240 -18.57 15.24 24.25
CA CYS A 240 -19.92 15.78 24.08
C CYS A 240 -21.01 14.94 24.77
N LEU A 241 -20.74 13.65 25.02
CA LEU A 241 -21.69 12.68 25.58
C LEU A 241 -21.61 12.56 27.10
N CYS A 242 -20.44 12.20 27.65
CA CYS A 242 -20.29 11.97 29.10
C CYS A 242 -19.69 13.15 29.85
N LYS A 243 -19.33 14.24 29.15
CA LYS A 243 -18.69 15.44 29.71
C LYS A 243 -17.33 15.22 30.40
N MET A 244 -16.78 14.01 30.33
CA MET A 244 -15.42 13.73 30.78
C MET A 244 -14.39 14.24 29.77
N GLU A 245 -13.20 14.56 30.27
CA GLU A 245 -12.06 14.91 29.46
C GLU A 245 -11.64 13.75 28.54
N LEU A 246 -11.30 14.06 27.30
CA LEU A 246 -10.69 13.14 26.35
C LEU A 246 -9.41 13.76 25.79
N SER A 247 -8.39 12.93 25.67
CA SER A 247 -7.10 13.29 25.10
C SER A 247 -6.96 12.69 23.70
N PHE A 248 -6.40 13.45 22.76
CA PHE A 248 -6.16 13.02 21.39
C PHE A 248 -4.91 13.69 20.81
N SER A 249 -4.34 13.10 19.76
CA SER A 249 -3.19 13.66 19.03
C SER A 249 -3.69 14.51 17.85
N PRO A 250 -3.53 15.84 17.87
CA PRO A 250 -3.97 16.68 16.76
C PRO A 250 -3.26 16.33 15.45
N TYR A 251 -1.95 16.09 15.53
CA TYR A 251 -1.12 15.74 14.38
C TYR A 251 -1.58 14.42 13.74
N TRP A 252 -1.80 13.37 14.54
CA TRP A 252 -2.23 12.08 14.00
C TRP A 252 -3.58 12.17 13.30
N TYR A 253 -4.55 12.88 13.89
CA TYR A 253 -5.88 13.06 13.27
C TYR A 253 -5.79 13.84 11.96
N SER A 254 -5.05 14.97 11.97
CA SER A 254 -4.83 15.78 10.76
C SER A 254 -4.18 14.97 9.64
N MET A 255 -3.10 14.25 9.93
CA MET A 255 -2.38 13.44 8.93
C MET A 255 -3.16 12.24 8.43
N LYS A 256 -4.11 11.71 9.22
CA LYS A 256 -5.04 10.66 8.77
C LYS A 256 -6.26 11.22 8.03
N GLY A 257 -6.34 12.55 7.82
CA GLY A 257 -7.49 13.20 7.19
C GLY A 257 -8.77 13.04 8.01
N MET A 258 -8.64 12.95 9.34
CA MET A 258 -9.74 12.72 10.26
C MET A 258 -10.04 13.98 11.08
N GLU A 259 -11.33 14.25 11.27
CA GLU A 259 -11.77 15.28 12.20
C GLU A 259 -11.42 14.91 13.65
N PRO A 260 -10.97 15.87 14.48
CA PRO A 260 -10.74 15.66 15.90
C PRO A 260 -11.93 15.02 16.60
N PRO A 261 -11.69 14.11 17.57
CA PRO A 261 -12.76 13.37 18.21
C PRO A 261 -13.62 14.27 19.10
N THR A 262 -14.94 14.21 18.91
CA THR A 262 -15.92 14.92 19.76
C THR A 262 -16.41 14.07 20.95
N SER A 263 -16.20 12.76 20.90
CA SER A 263 -16.61 11.79 21.93
C SER A 263 -15.47 10.85 22.30
N CYS A 264 -15.42 10.46 23.58
CA CYS A 264 -14.36 9.60 24.12
C CYS A 264 -14.49 8.15 23.61
N LYS A 265 -13.43 7.36 23.76
CA LYS A 265 -13.37 5.96 23.29
C LYS A 265 -14.49 5.10 23.88
N SER A 266 -14.79 5.26 25.17
CA SER A 266 -15.84 4.50 25.86
C SER A 266 -17.23 4.80 25.28
N CYS A 267 -17.57 6.08 25.10
CA CYS A 267 -18.85 6.47 24.51
C CYS A 267 -18.97 6.04 23.04
N LYS A 268 -17.87 6.11 22.26
CA LYS A 268 -17.85 5.58 20.88
C LYS A 268 -18.11 4.08 20.85
N ALA A 269 -17.49 3.31 21.75
CA ALA A 269 -17.68 1.86 21.83
C ALA A 269 -19.13 1.48 22.19
N GLU A 270 -19.76 2.18 23.14
CA GLU A 270 -21.16 1.96 23.50
C GLU A 270 -22.13 2.31 22.36
N ALA A 271 -21.88 3.41 21.64
CA ALA A 271 -22.66 3.76 20.46
C ALA A 271 -22.56 2.69 19.36
N ALA A 272 -21.37 2.12 19.13
CA ALA A 272 -21.16 1.03 18.17
C ALA A 272 -21.91 -0.26 18.57
N LYS A 273 -21.85 -0.67 19.84
CA LYS A 273 -22.62 -1.82 20.35
C LYS A 273 -24.12 -1.63 20.17
N THR A 274 -24.62 -0.42 20.42
CA THR A 274 -26.05 -0.09 20.27
C THR A 274 -26.49 -0.18 18.80
N LYS A 275 -25.67 0.31 17.86
CA LYS A 275 -25.93 0.15 16.41
C LYS A 275 -25.93 -1.32 15.99
N ALA A 276 -24.96 -2.11 16.44
CA ALA A 276 -24.86 -3.53 16.11
C ALA A 276 -26.04 -4.36 16.67
N ARG A 277 -26.60 -3.99 17.83
CA ARG A 277 -27.81 -4.62 18.37
C ARG A 277 -29.06 -4.32 17.52
N LYS A 278 -29.18 -3.10 17.00
CA LYS A 278 -30.30 -2.67 16.15
C LYS A 278 -30.25 -3.25 14.72
N SER A 279 -29.07 -3.65 14.24
CA SER A 279 -28.88 -4.22 12.90
C SER A 279 -28.99 -5.76 12.84
N LYS A 280 -29.26 -6.45 13.95
CA LYS A 280 -29.49 -7.90 13.93
C LYS A 280 -30.85 -8.21 13.27
N PRO A 281 -30.92 -9.08 12.25
CA PRO A 281 -32.19 -9.46 11.62
C PRO A 281 -33.11 -10.13 12.66
N ARG A 282 -34.40 -9.81 12.64
CA ARG A 282 -35.41 -10.55 13.43
C ARG A 282 -35.42 -12.01 12.97
N PRO A 283 -35.47 -12.99 13.89
CA PRO A 283 -35.61 -14.39 13.51
C PRO A 283 -36.88 -14.58 12.67
N ARG A 284 -36.77 -15.33 11.56
CA ARG A 284 -37.92 -15.65 10.72
C ARG A 284 -38.93 -16.44 11.55
N PRO A 285 -40.24 -16.11 11.49
CA PRO A 285 -41.25 -16.90 12.19
C PRO A 285 -41.23 -18.31 11.62
N VAL A 286 -41.11 -19.29 12.51
CA VAL A 286 -41.27 -20.71 12.20
C VAL A 286 -42.73 -20.90 11.84
N LYS A 287 -43.01 -21.25 10.58
CA LYS A 287 -44.36 -21.61 10.14
C LYS A 287 -44.69 -22.97 10.73
N SER A 288 -45.63 -22.99 11.66
CA SER A 288 -46.37 -24.18 12.13
C SER A 288 -47.39 -24.60 11.08
#